data_AF-A0A4R2KEA0-F1
#
_entry.id   AF-A0A4R2KEA0-F1
#
_cell.length_a   1.000
_cell.length_b   1.000
_cell.length_c   1.000
_cell.angle_alpha   90.00
_cell.angle_beta   90.00
_cell.angle_gamma   90.00
#
_symmetry.space_group_name_H-M   'P 1'
#
loop_
_entity.id
_entity.type
_entity.pdbx_description
1 polymer ?
#
loop_
_entity_poly.entity_id
_entity_poly.type
_entity_poly.pdbx_seq_one_letter_code
_entity_poly.pdbx_strand_id
1 'polypeptide(L)'
;MLIKSLIIGLYAGLAGVDGNNTQFKIGRPLVAGMIVGFLLGDVKKGLTVGTILEMLGLGMVGLGGVSPPNIIVAGILGAAFAIEAGISAKLAVCLAIPFAMIVQWGMSRVYKGYSWFADKIDKYTERGEINKVELLHISGIIPLFIFYGVVVFFSFYLGINIIEKWIKLLPQFLVEGLEMAGGLMPAVGFALLLKAMLKRKYIFLVLLGFAFVAFFRFPLIAVVLIVTAFVMYKFLKERGNKSENTDRIMTFNLNSRKVTKKELYKIACRSLFLQASFNYKKMQATGWLYSILPALRRIYKERQNDLKKSLKAHLETFNSHPFLTPLILGIIVAMEEKHQNIDTIKKVKATLMSAFGGIGDSVIWMMVFPICAGLGISLASQGSLWGPVLFLALFNVIHFTLVFGGINYGYKKNLGLLPNLRNYTKVISSVSSVVGLVIVGALIALYVNVSLPVIVGLVKTRSIYAVLDNFLEIIFMLFAYCLFRKGLSPNKVIGIAVLFGIVLKYLKVL
;
A
#
# COMPACT_ATOMS: atom_id res chain seq x y z
N MET A 1 -15.98 -8.75 -27.26
CA MET A 1 -14.69 -8.90 -26.54
C MET A 1 -13.74 -7.73 -26.70
N LEU A 2 -13.38 -7.31 -27.92
CA LEU A 2 -12.37 -6.26 -28.14
C LEU A 2 -12.61 -4.95 -27.35
N ILE A 3 -13.83 -4.41 -27.40
CA ILE A 3 -14.19 -3.17 -26.69
C ILE A 3 -14.07 -3.33 -25.17
N LYS A 4 -14.59 -4.44 -24.62
CA LYS A 4 -14.44 -4.76 -23.19
C LYS A 4 -12.96 -4.80 -22.79
N SER A 5 -12.12 -5.43 -23.60
CA SER A 5 -10.68 -5.50 -23.35
C SER A 5 -10.00 -4.14 -23.40
N LEU A 6 -10.37 -3.28 -24.35
CA LEU A 6 -9.85 -1.92 -24.44
C LEU A 6 -10.19 -1.09 -23.20
N ILE A 7 -11.44 -1.14 -22.74
CA ILE A 7 -11.91 -0.42 -21.56
C ILE A 7 -11.18 -0.91 -20.30
N ILE A 8 -11.08 -2.23 -20.11
CA ILE A 8 -10.37 -2.83 -18.98
C ILE A 8 -8.88 -2.50 -19.02
N GLY A 9 -8.26 -2.49 -20.21
CA GLY A 9 -6.87 -2.05 -20.41
C GLY A 9 -6.66 -0.58 -20.05
N LEU A 10 -7.53 0.33 -20.52
CA LEU A 10 -7.45 1.75 -20.17
C LEU A 10 -7.58 1.98 -18.66
N TYR A 11 -8.54 1.30 -18.03
CA TYR A 11 -8.69 1.34 -16.57
C TYR A 11 -7.44 0.80 -15.86
N ALA A 12 -6.86 -0.30 -16.32
CA ALA A 12 -5.62 -0.84 -15.77
C ALA A 12 -4.44 0.12 -15.90
N GLY A 13 -4.32 0.83 -17.02
CA GLY A 13 -3.34 1.90 -17.20
C GLY A 13 -3.47 2.99 -16.13
N LEU A 14 -4.69 3.49 -15.91
CA LEU A 14 -4.97 4.49 -14.87
C LEU A 14 -4.69 3.96 -13.46
N ALA A 15 -5.16 2.74 -13.16
CA ALA A 15 -4.95 2.09 -11.88
C ALA A 15 -3.46 1.85 -11.58
N GLY A 16 -2.68 1.47 -12.59
CA GLY A 16 -1.24 1.30 -12.50
C GLY A 16 -0.49 2.60 -12.23
N VAL A 17 -0.91 3.69 -12.88
CA VAL A 17 -0.38 5.04 -12.59
C VAL A 17 -0.70 5.47 -11.17
N ASP A 18 -1.95 5.28 -10.74
CA ASP A 18 -2.39 5.60 -9.39
C ASP A 18 -1.61 4.83 -8.32
N GLY A 19 -1.34 3.54 -8.55
CA GLY A 19 -0.64 2.68 -7.60
C GLY A 19 0.70 3.24 -7.11
N ASN A 20 1.43 3.95 -7.98
CA ASN A 20 2.74 4.53 -7.67
C ASN A 20 2.71 6.04 -7.48
N ASN A 21 1.80 6.77 -8.13
CA ASN A 21 1.80 8.22 -8.13
C ASN A 21 0.72 8.78 -7.20
N THR A 22 -0.45 9.05 -7.74
CA THR A 22 -1.53 9.74 -7.03
C THR A 22 -2.00 8.99 -5.80
N GLN A 23 -1.86 7.65 -5.79
CA GLN A 23 -2.12 6.80 -4.65
C GLN A 23 -3.51 6.99 -4.01
N PHE A 24 -4.51 7.33 -4.83
CA PHE A 24 -5.92 7.42 -4.47
C PHE A 24 -6.54 6.05 -4.15
N LYS A 25 -5.83 4.97 -4.48
CA LYS A 25 -6.19 3.57 -4.22
C LYS A 25 -7.32 3.06 -5.11
N ILE A 26 -7.48 3.64 -6.30
CA ILE A 26 -8.46 3.19 -7.29
C ILE A 26 -8.10 1.81 -7.87
N GLY A 27 -6.81 1.44 -7.85
CA GLY A 27 -6.32 0.14 -8.32
C GLY A 27 -6.29 -0.96 -7.25
N ARG A 28 -6.69 -0.68 -6.00
CA ARG A 28 -6.74 -1.71 -4.96
C ARG A 28 -7.82 -2.75 -5.30
N PRO A 29 -7.59 -4.06 -5.12
CA PRO A 29 -8.53 -5.11 -5.48
C PRO A 29 -9.98 -4.89 -5.07
N LEU A 30 -10.23 -4.38 -3.86
CA LEU A 30 -11.59 -4.10 -3.39
C LEU A 30 -12.34 -3.11 -4.30
N VAL A 31 -11.65 -2.04 -4.70
CA VAL A 31 -12.19 -0.98 -5.57
C VAL A 31 -12.18 -1.44 -7.02
N ALA A 32 -11.08 -2.08 -7.46
CA ALA A 32 -10.92 -2.54 -8.82
C ALA A 32 -11.92 -3.64 -9.19
N GLY A 33 -12.20 -4.57 -8.28
CA GLY A 33 -13.22 -5.59 -8.47
C GLY A 33 -14.61 -4.99 -8.63
N MET A 34 -14.94 -3.96 -7.85
CA MET A 34 -16.21 -3.22 -8.00
C MET A 34 -16.27 -2.50 -9.36
N ILE A 35 -15.24 -1.76 -9.74
CA ILE A 35 -15.20 -1.03 -11.01
C ILE A 35 -15.29 -1.98 -12.21
N VAL A 36 -14.50 -3.06 -12.22
CA VAL A 36 -14.57 -4.09 -13.28
C VAL A 36 -15.95 -4.75 -13.30
N GLY A 37 -16.55 -5.01 -12.13
CA GLY A 37 -17.92 -5.48 -12.03
C GLY A 37 -18.93 -4.57 -12.71
N PHE A 38 -18.82 -3.24 -12.52
CA PHE A 38 -19.66 -2.28 -13.24
C PHE A 38 -19.39 -2.27 -14.74
N LEU A 39 -18.13 -2.34 -15.15
CA LEU A 39 -17.74 -2.30 -16.57
C LEU A 39 -18.17 -3.56 -17.34
N LEU A 40 -18.29 -4.71 -16.66
CA LEU A 40 -18.61 -6.00 -17.29
C LEU A 40 -20.04 -6.49 -16.99
N GLY A 41 -20.77 -5.85 -16.07
CA GLY A 41 -22.19 -6.10 -15.82
C GLY A 41 -22.53 -6.98 -14.61
N ASP A 42 -21.54 -7.43 -13.83
CA ASP A 42 -21.76 -8.20 -12.58
C ASP A 42 -20.94 -7.63 -11.42
N VAL A 43 -21.52 -6.62 -10.77
CA VAL A 43 -20.88 -5.90 -9.66
C VAL A 43 -20.69 -6.78 -8.44
N LYS A 44 -21.64 -7.69 -8.15
CA LYS A 44 -21.56 -8.55 -6.95
C LYS A 44 -20.41 -9.55 -7.07
N LYS A 45 -20.26 -10.18 -8.24
CA LYS A 45 -19.16 -11.12 -8.49
C LYS A 45 -17.82 -10.40 -8.52
N GLY A 46 -17.75 -9.24 -9.19
CA GLY A 46 -16.55 -8.39 -9.17
C GLY A 46 -16.15 -7.95 -7.76
N LEU A 47 -17.10 -7.53 -6.94
CA LEU A 47 -16.87 -7.15 -5.54
C LEU A 47 -16.38 -8.33 -4.70
N THR A 48 -16.95 -9.52 -4.88
CA THR A 48 -16.55 -10.73 -4.14
C THR A 48 -15.10 -11.09 -4.43
N VAL A 49 -14.70 -11.09 -5.71
CA VAL A 49 -13.31 -11.33 -6.11
C VAL A 49 -12.38 -10.26 -5.56
N GLY A 50 -12.76 -8.98 -5.70
CA GLY A 50 -11.99 -7.85 -5.19
C GLY A 50 -11.79 -7.93 -3.68
N THR A 51 -12.79 -8.37 -2.94
CA THR A 51 -12.75 -8.53 -1.48
C THR A 51 -11.75 -9.61 -1.04
N ILE A 52 -11.78 -10.79 -1.68
CA ILE A 52 -10.84 -11.89 -1.38
C ILE A 52 -9.40 -11.46 -1.70
N LEU A 53 -9.19 -10.82 -2.85
CA LEU A 53 -7.87 -10.34 -3.25
C LEU A 53 -7.38 -9.15 -2.42
N GLU A 54 -8.27 -8.33 -1.87
CA GLU A 54 -7.89 -7.25 -0.97
C GLU A 54 -7.32 -7.82 0.33
N MET A 55 -7.93 -8.87 0.88
CA MET A 55 -7.42 -9.58 2.06
C MET A 55 -6.00 -10.13 1.82
N LEU A 56 -5.77 -10.75 0.66
CA LEU A 56 -4.42 -11.15 0.23
C LEU A 56 -3.49 -9.92 0.13
N GLY A 57 -3.99 -8.85 -0.48
CA GLY A 57 -3.28 -7.61 -0.73
C GLY A 57 -2.96 -6.77 0.50
N LEU A 58 -3.53 -7.07 1.66
CA LEU A 58 -3.19 -6.42 2.93
C LEU A 58 -1.73 -6.70 3.33
N GLY A 59 -1.24 -7.91 3.08
CA GLY A 59 0.15 -8.28 3.33
C GLY A 59 1.11 -7.92 2.21
N MET A 60 0.62 -7.69 0.99
CA MET A 60 1.45 -7.41 -0.20
C MET A 60 1.90 -5.96 -0.27
N VAL A 61 2.32 -5.40 0.86
CA VAL A 61 3.05 -4.13 0.93
C VAL A 61 4.53 -4.41 0.67
N GLY A 62 5.12 -3.71 -0.31
CA GLY A 62 6.50 -3.93 -0.74
C GLY A 62 7.51 -3.58 0.34
N LEU A 63 7.84 -4.53 1.22
CA LEU A 63 8.77 -4.36 2.32
C LEU A 63 9.91 -5.37 2.19
N GLY A 64 11.15 -4.89 2.11
CA GLY A 64 12.34 -5.74 2.20
C GLY A 64 12.81 -6.42 0.90
N GLY A 65 13.00 -5.66 -0.18
CA GLY A 65 13.84 -6.07 -1.33
C GLY A 65 13.25 -7.11 -2.30
N VAL A 66 12.25 -7.91 -1.90
CA VAL A 66 11.51 -8.81 -2.79
C VAL A 66 10.11 -8.24 -3.02
N SER A 67 9.75 -8.02 -4.28
CA SER A 67 8.44 -7.46 -4.62
C SER A 67 7.36 -8.55 -4.65
N PRO A 68 6.24 -8.40 -3.91
CA PRO A 68 5.11 -9.32 -3.95
C PRO A 68 4.37 -9.25 -5.30
N PRO A 69 3.52 -10.24 -5.62
CA PRO A 69 2.68 -10.21 -6.82
C PRO A 69 1.91 -8.90 -6.98
N ASN A 70 1.67 -8.51 -8.23
CA ASN A 70 0.99 -7.26 -8.54
C ASN A 70 -0.52 -7.36 -8.27
N ILE A 71 -0.95 -6.91 -7.08
CA ILE A 71 -2.35 -6.98 -6.66
C ILE A 71 -3.32 -6.15 -7.51
N ILE A 72 -2.85 -5.09 -8.17
CA ILE A 72 -3.69 -4.26 -9.05
C ILE A 72 -4.18 -5.10 -10.22
N VAL A 73 -3.24 -5.76 -10.90
CA VAL A 73 -3.57 -6.67 -12.01
C VAL A 73 -4.32 -7.89 -11.52
N ALA A 74 -3.98 -8.44 -10.35
CA ALA A 74 -4.73 -9.54 -9.76
C ALA A 74 -6.21 -9.18 -9.57
N GLY A 75 -6.51 -8.00 -9.00
CA GLY A 75 -7.86 -7.51 -8.78
C GLY A 75 -8.64 -7.33 -10.08
N ILE A 76 -8.01 -6.69 -11.08
CA ILE A 76 -8.64 -6.41 -12.37
C ILE A 76 -8.91 -7.70 -13.15
N LEU A 77 -7.88 -8.52 -13.38
CA LEU A 77 -8.01 -9.76 -14.15
C LEU A 77 -8.83 -10.81 -13.41
N GLY A 78 -8.70 -10.91 -12.09
CA GLY A 78 -9.51 -11.83 -11.28
C GLY A 78 -11.00 -11.52 -11.43
N ALA A 79 -11.40 -10.25 -11.27
CA ALA A 79 -12.79 -9.87 -11.46
C ALA A 79 -13.25 -10.12 -12.91
N ALA A 80 -12.41 -9.76 -13.89
CA ALA A 80 -12.74 -9.93 -15.30
C ALA A 80 -12.92 -11.40 -15.69
N PHE A 81 -12.02 -12.29 -15.23
CA PHE A 81 -12.11 -13.72 -15.47
C PHE A 81 -13.30 -14.35 -14.77
N ALA A 82 -13.60 -13.97 -13.52
CA ALA A 82 -14.79 -14.45 -12.82
C ALA A 82 -16.07 -14.14 -13.61
N ILE A 83 -16.19 -12.91 -14.10
CA ILE A 83 -17.41 -12.44 -14.78
C ILE A 83 -17.55 -13.07 -16.16
N GLU A 84 -16.56 -12.92 -17.04
CA GLU A 84 -16.71 -13.38 -18.42
C GLU A 84 -16.63 -14.91 -18.56
N ALA A 85 -15.76 -15.60 -17.81
CA ALA A 85 -15.63 -17.05 -17.93
C ALA A 85 -16.69 -17.80 -17.12
N GLY A 86 -17.53 -17.09 -16.36
CA GLY A 86 -18.59 -17.69 -15.54
C GLY A 86 -18.08 -18.44 -14.31
N ILE A 87 -16.79 -18.40 -13.98
CA ILE A 87 -16.18 -19.22 -12.93
C ILE A 87 -16.40 -18.67 -11.52
N SER A 88 -16.17 -19.48 -10.48
CA SER A 88 -16.30 -19.01 -9.10
C SER A 88 -15.28 -17.91 -8.76
N ALA A 89 -15.62 -17.06 -7.80
CA ALA A 89 -14.72 -16.00 -7.35
C ALA A 89 -13.40 -16.57 -6.82
N LYS A 90 -13.46 -17.67 -6.06
CA LYS A 90 -12.27 -18.32 -5.49
C LYS A 90 -11.35 -18.88 -6.58
N LEU A 91 -11.90 -19.53 -7.60
CA LEU A 91 -11.10 -20.01 -8.74
C LEU A 91 -10.42 -18.84 -9.47
N ALA A 92 -11.17 -17.78 -9.74
CA ALA A 92 -10.65 -16.60 -10.44
C ALA A 92 -9.50 -15.93 -9.69
N VAL A 93 -9.59 -15.85 -8.35
CA VAL A 93 -8.48 -15.37 -7.51
C VAL A 93 -7.21 -16.20 -7.73
N CYS A 94 -7.34 -17.53 -7.72
CA CYS A 94 -6.20 -18.42 -7.93
C CYS A 94 -5.60 -18.25 -9.33
N LEU A 95 -6.43 -18.16 -10.36
CA LEU A 95 -5.99 -18.00 -11.75
C LEU A 95 -5.37 -16.63 -12.04
N ALA A 96 -5.75 -15.57 -11.31
CA ALA A 96 -5.21 -14.23 -11.53
C ALA A 96 -3.78 -14.03 -10.98
N ILE A 97 -3.37 -14.83 -10.00
CA ILE A 97 -2.07 -14.69 -9.32
C ILE A 97 -0.88 -14.92 -10.25
N PRO A 98 -0.83 -15.97 -11.09
CA PRO A 98 0.25 -16.13 -12.07
C PRO A 98 0.45 -14.91 -12.96
N PHE A 99 -0.63 -14.30 -13.45
CA PHE A 99 -0.55 -13.05 -14.23
C PHE A 99 0.03 -11.91 -13.39
N ALA A 100 -0.43 -11.75 -12.14
CA ALA A 100 0.10 -10.75 -11.21
C ALA A 100 1.60 -10.91 -10.94
N MET A 101 2.11 -12.15 -10.88
CA MET A 101 3.54 -12.43 -10.72
C MET A 101 4.34 -12.03 -11.97
N ILE A 102 3.84 -12.37 -13.17
CA ILE A 102 4.46 -12.00 -14.44
C ILE A 102 4.51 -10.47 -14.59
N VAL A 103 3.41 -9.79 -14.30
CA VAL A 103 3.35 -8.32 -14.34
C VAL A 103 4.32 -7.72 -13.35
N GLN A 104 4.43 -8.25 -12.12
CA GLN A 104 5.39 -7.72 -11.15
C GLN A 104 6.84 -7.86 -11.63
N TRP A 105 7.15 -8.98 -12.27
CA TRP A 105 8.46 -9.18 -12.88
C TRP A 105 8.72 -8.17 -14.00
N GLY A 106 7.74 -7.92 -14.87
CA GLY A 106 7.83 -6.90 -15.91
C GLY A 106 7.95 -5.48 -15.35
N MET A 107 7.22 -5.15 -14.29
CA MET A 107 7.33 -3.88 -13.56
C MET A 107 8.75 -3.62 -13.05
N SER A 108 9.42 -4.67 -12.57
CA SER A 108 10.83 -4.57 -12.13
C SER A 108 11.77 -4.19 -13.30
N ARG A 109 11.40 -4.50 -14.56
CA ARG A 109 12.14 -4.07 -15.76
C ARG A 109 11.82 -2.62 -16.14
N VAL A 110 10.56 -2.21 -16.02
CA VAL A 110 10.15 -0.81 -16.24
C VAL A 110 10.95 0.12 -15.32
N TYR A 111 11.03 -0.20 -14.02
CA TYR A 111 11.81 0.59 -13.06
C TYR A 111 13.32 0.59 -13.31
N LYS A 112 13.87 -0.50 -13.86
CA LYS A 112 15.27 -0.49 -14.33
C LYS A 112 15.45 0.48 -15.50
N GLY A 113 14.52 0.50 -16.44
CA GLY A 113 14.49 1.45 -17.56
C GLY A 113 14.44 2.92 -17.11
N TYR A 114 13.85 3.20 -15.94
CA TYR A 114 13.78 4.57 -15.41
C TYR A 114 15.15 5.14 -14.99
N SER A 115 16.20 4.31 -14.96
CA SER A 115 17.58 4.81 -14.79
C SER A 115 17.98 5.76 -15.93
N TRP A 116 17.47 5.54 -17.15
CA TRP A 116 17.67 6.45 -18.28
C TRP A 116 17.09 7.85 -18.01
N PHE A 117 15.91 7.92 -17.37
CA PHE A 117 15.31 9.19 -16.96
C PHE A 117 16.20 9.93 -15.97
N ALA A 118 16.76 9.21 -14.98
CA ALA A 118 17.66 9.80 -13.99
C ALA A 118 18.90 10.43 -14.63
N ASP A 119 19.56 9.71 -15.54
CA ASP A 119 20.77 10.20 -16.22
C ASP A 119 20.50 11.44 -17.08
N LYS A 120 19.35 11.48 -17.76
CA LYS A 120 18.94 12.64 -18.55
C LYS A 120 18.55 13.83 -17.68
N ILE A 121 17.86 13.60 -16.56
CA ILE A 121 17.51 14.64 -15.59
C ILE A 121 18.78 15.25 -14.97
N ASP A 122 19.80 14.44 -14.65
CA ASP A 122 21.10 14.95 -14.18
C ASP A 122 21.70 15.94 -15.20
N LYS A 123 21.78 15.54 -16.49
CA LYS A 123 22.32 16.39 -17.56
C LYS A 123 21.52 17.68 -17.76
N TYR A 124 20.19 17.63 -17.73
CA TYR A 124 19.36 18.82 -17.85
C TYR A 124 19.49 19.73 -16.64
N THR A 125 19.68 19.16 -15.45
CA THR A 125 19.92 19.92 -14.21
C THR A 125 21.25 20.67 -14.26
N GLU A 126 22.32 20.03 -14.75
CA GLU A 126 23.63 20.66 -14.95
C GLU A 126 23.59 21.84 -15.93
N ARG A 127 22.78 21.72 -16.99
CA ARG A 127 22.57 22.77 -18.00
C ARG A 127 21.61 23.88 -17.53
N GLY A 128 20.91 23.70 -16.41
CA GLY A 128 19.89 24.62 -15.94
C GLY A 128 18.57 24.58 -16.74
N GLU A 129 18.33 23.50 -17.50
CA GLU A 129 17.15 23.32 -18.35
C GLU A 129 15.95 22.79 -17.53
N ILE A 130 15.51 23.58 -16.55
CA ILE A 130 14.53 23.15 -15.54
C ILE A 130 13.20 22.68 -16.15
N ASN A 131 12.72 23.33 -17.21
CA ASN A 131 11.49 22.91 -17.89
C ASN A 131 11.59 21.49 -18.46
N LYS A 132 12.77 21.10 -18.96
CA LYS A 132 12.99 19.73 -19.47
C LYS A 132 13.09 18.72 -18.33
N VAL A 133 13.64 19.10 -17.16
CA VAL A 133 13.59 18.29 -15.95
C VAL A 133 12.15 17.99 -15.54
N GLU A 134 11.29 19.01 -15.53
CA GLU A 134 9.87 18.84 -15.18
C GLU A 134 9.13 17.92 -16.15
N LEU A 135 9.27 18.20 -17.45
CA LEU A 135 8.59 17.44 -18.50
C LEU A 135 9.07 15.98 -18.53
N LEU A 136 10.36 15.74 -18.35
CA LEU A 136 10.92 14.39 -18.37
C LEU A 136 10.51 13.60 -17.13
N HIS A 137 10.44 14.21 -15.95
CA HIS A 137 9.96 13.50 -14.77
C HIS A 137 8.50 13.06 -14.93
N ILE A 138 7.62 13.97 -15.35
CA ILE A 138 6.19 13.67 -15.48
C ILE A 138 5.89 12.69 -16.63
N SER A 139 6.70 12.70 -17.70
CA SER A 139 6.54 11.73 -18.80
C SER A 139 6.83 10.29 -18.39
N GLY A 140 7.46 10.07 -17.23
CA GLY A 140 7.59 8.74 -16.62
C GLY A 140 6.25 8.06 -16.27
N ILE A 141 5.14 8.79 -16.30
CA ILE A 141 3.78 8.20 -16.20
C ILE A 141 3.43 7.39 -17.45
N ILE A 142 3.92 7.77 -18.62
CA ILE A 142 3.53 7.18 -19.90
C ILE A 142 3.96 5.70 -20.02
N PRO A 143 5.23 5.32 -19.77
CA PRO A 143 5.62 3.91 -19.81
C PRO A 143 4.82 3.05 -18.81
N LEU A 144 4.49 3.62 -17.65
CA LEU A 144 3.70 2.94 -16.63
C LEU A 144 2.27 2.67 -17.13
N PHE A 145 1.59 3.69 -17.63
CA PHE A 145 0.25 3.59 -18.18
C PHE A 145 0.19 2.57 -19.32
N ILE A 146 1.10 2.67 -20.29
CA ILE A 146 1.17 1.78 -21.43
C ILE A 146 1.42 0.34 -20.97
N PHE A 147 2.38 0.12 -20.07
CA PHE A 147 2.71 -1.22 -19.61
C PHE A 147 1.51 -1.92 -18.94
N TYR A 148 0.87 -1.28 -17.96
CA TYR A 148 -0.30 -1.88 -17.31
C TYR A 148 -1.46 -2.07 -18.28
N GLY A 149 -1.75 -1.06 -19.11
CA GLY A 149 -2.89 -1.12 -20.02
C GLY A 149 -2.73 -2.19 -21.10
N VAL A 150 -1.56 -2.27 -21.72
CA VAL A 150 -1.27 -3.26 -22.77
C VAL A 150 -1.25 -4.68 -22.19
N VAL A 151 -0.57 -4.90 -21.06
CA VAL A 151 -0.47 -6.24 -20.48
C VAL A 151 -1.83 -6.76 -20.03
N VAL A 152 -2.64 -5.93 -19.39
CA VAL A 152 -3.99 -6.33 -18.98
C VAL A 152 -4.92 -6.52 -20.18
N PHE A 153 -4.84 -5.63 -21.19
CA PHE A 153 -5.61 -5.78 -22.43
C PHE A 153 -5.40 -7.15 -23.05
N PHE A 154 -4.14 -7.54 -23.30
CA PHE A 154 -3.83 -8.82 -23.93
C PHE A 154 -4.13 -10.00 -23.02
N SER A 155 -3.83 -9.88 -21.72
CA SER A 155 -4.12 -10.95 -20.75
C SER A 155 -5.62 -11.25 -20.68
N PHE A 156 -6.47 -10.23 -20.76
CA PHE A 156 -7.91 -10.42 -20.74
C PHE A 156 -8.46 -10.86 -22.12
N TYR A 157 -8.04 -10.20 -23.20
CA TYR A 157 -8.51 -10.49 -24.56
C TYR A 157 -8.19 -11.91 -25.00
N LEU A 158 -6.96 -12.38 -24.73
CA LEU A 158 -6.52 -13.74 -25.09
C LEU A 158 -6.84 -14.75 -23.99
N GLY A 159 -6.71 -14.33 -22.72
CA GLY A 159 -6.80 -15.23 -21.58
C GLY A 159 -8.20 -15.80 -21.37
N ILE A 160 -9.27 -15.07 -21.71
CA ILE A 160 -10.63 -15.57 -21.43
C ILE A 160 -10.95 -16.86 -22.20
N ASN A 161 -10.63 -16.89 -23.50
CA ASN A 161 -10.83 -18.06 -24.35
C ASN A 161 -9.96 -19.23 -23.90
N ILE A 162 -8.75 -18.94 -23.42
CA ILE A 162 -7.83 -19.96 -22.90
C ILE A 162 -8.40 -20.56 -21.62
N ILE A 163 -8.84 -19.72 -20.68
CA ILE A 163 -9.40 -20.13 -19.38
C ILE A 163 -10.65 -21.00 -19.57
N GLU A 164 -11.58 -20.58 -20.43
CA GLU A 164 -12.80 -21.36 -20.70
C GLU A 164 -12.50 -22.75 -21.27
N LYS A 165 -11.55 -22.83 -22.21
CA LYS A 165 -11.11 -24.12 -22.77
C LYS A 165 -10.40 -24.97 -21.73
N TRP A 166 -9.50 -24.36 -20.96
CA TRP A 166 -8.73 -25.06 -19.93
C TRP A 166 -9.61 -25.65 -18.86
N ILE A 167 -10.58 -24.90 -18.36
CA ILE A 167 -11.47 -25.36 -17.28
C ILE A 167 -12.31 -26.55 -17.72
N LYS A 168 -12.75 -26.58 -18.99
CA LYS A 168 -13.47 -27.74 -19.54
C LYS A 168 -12.61 -29.01 -19.66
N LEU A 169 -11.29 -28.85 -19.74
CA LEU A 169 -10.34 -29.96 -19.86
C LEU A 169 -9.82 -30.45 -18.49
N LEU A 170 -9.89 -29.62 -17.45
CA LEU A 170 -9.36 -29.97 -16.14
C LEU A 170 -10.25 -30.98 -15.42
N PRO A 171 -9.68 -32.05 -14.84
CA PRO A 171 -10.35 -32.88 -13.87
C PRO A 171 -10.96 -32.06 -12.73
N GLN A 172 -12.17 -32.45 -12.31
CA GLN A 172 -12.94 -31.72 -11.29
C GLN A 172 -12.16 -31.50 -9.99
N PHE A 173 -11.37 -32.49 -9.54
CA PHE A 173 -10.56 -32.37 -8.32
C PHE A 173 -9.50 -31.24 -8.40
N LEU A 174 -8.98 -30.93 -9.59
CA LEU A 174 -8.03 -29.84 -9.78
C LEU A 174 -8.75 -28.49 -9.70
N VAL A 175 -9.92 -28.37 -10.32
CA VAL A 175 -10.74 -27.14 -10.26
C VAL A 175 -11.10 -26.83 -8.82
N GLU A 176 -11.62 -27.83 -8.10
CA GLU A 176 -11.97 -27.70 -6.67
C GLU A 176 -10.74 -27.43 -5.80
N GLY A 177 -9.60 -28.07 -6.10
CA GLY A 177 -8.33 -27.81 -5.41
C GLY A 177 -7.84 -26.37 -5.57
N LEU A 178 -7.96 -25.80 -6.78
CA LEU A 178 -7.62 -24.41 -7.07
C LEU A 178 -8.62 -23.44 -6.40
N GLU A 179 -9.90 -23.78 -6.35
CA GLU A 179 -10.90 -23.01 -5.61
C GLU A 179 -10.59 -22.95 -4.11
N MET A 180 -10.20 -24.08 -3.52
CA MET A 180 -9.80 -24.10 -2.12
C MET A 180 -8.56 -23.25 -1.89
N ALA A 181 -7.55 -23.36 -2.76
CA ALA A 181 -6.37 -22.52 -2.70
C ALA A 181 -6.72 -21.02 -2.77
N GLY A 182 -7.65 -20.63 -3.64
CA GLY A 182 -8.18 -19.26 -3.72
C GLY A 182 -8.83 -18.81 -2.41
N GLY A 183 -9.54 -19.70 -1.72
CA GLY A 183 -10.11 -19.46 -0.40
C GLY A 183 -9.08 -19.29 0.72
N LEU A 184 -7.87 -19.86 0.57
CA LEU A 184 -6.77 -19.76 1.54
C LEU A 184 -5.93 -18.48 1.38
N MET A 185 -6.14 -17.71 0.30
CA MET A 185 -5.36 -16.50 0.01
C MET A 185 -5.41 -15.41 1.10
N PRO A 186 -6.55 -15.15 1.77
CA PRO A 186 -6.60 -14.24 2.92
C PRO A 186 -5.57 -14.60 4.00
N ALA A 187 -5.44 -15.88 4.34
CA ALA A 187 -4.48 -16.33 5.35
C ALA A 187 -3.02 -16.06 4.95
N VAL A 188 -2.68 -16.25 3.67
CA VAL A 188 -1.36 -15.91 3.13
C VAL A 188 -1.09 -14.40 3.23
N GLY A 189 -2.10 -13.57 2.94
CA GLY A 189 -2.04 -12.12 3.09
C GLY A 189 -1.78 -11.69 4.53
N PHE A 190 -2.59 -12.16 5.48
CA PHE A 190 -2.42 -11.84 6.90
C PHE A 190 -1.11 -12.37 7.48
N ALA A 191 -0.67 -13.56 7.07
CA ALA A 191 0.63 -14.11 7.47
C ALA A 191 1.80 -13.24 6.99
N LEU A 192 1.72 -12.70 5.76
CA LEU A 192 2.72 -11.78 5.23
C LEU A 192 2.69 -10.42 5.95
N LEU A 193 1.50 -9.91 6.29
CA LEU A 193 1.34 -8.69 7.08
C LEU A 193 1.95 -8.86 8.49
N LEU A 194 1.66 -9.99 9.15
CA LEU A 194 2.26 -10.34 10.44
C LEU A 194 3.78 -10.48 10.33
N LYS A 195 4.33 -11.08 9.28
CA LYS A 195 5.79 -11.15 9.08
C LYS A 195 6.44 -9.77 9.16
N ALA A 196 5.78 -8.76 8.59
CA ALA A 196 6.33 -7.41 8.51
C ALA A 196 6.22 -6.63 9.83
N MET A 197 5.25 -6.94 10.69
CA MET A 197 4.94 -6.16 11.90
C MET A 197 5.23 -6.88 13.22
N LEU A 198 5.06 -8.19 13.25
CA LEU A 198 5.03 -8.99 14.48
C LEU A 198 6.44 -9.16 15.05
N LYS A 199 6.61 -8.66 16.28
CA LYS A 199 7.76 -8.98 17.13
C LYS A 199 7.34 -10.02 18.15
N ARG A 200 8.22 -10.96 18.51
CA ARG A 200 7.92 -12.07 19.45
C ARG A 200 7.23 -11.60 20.74
N LYS A 201 7.68 -10.48 21.31
CA LYS A 201 7.10 -9.91 22.53
C LYS A 201 5.69 -9.35 22.38
N TYR A 202 5.15 -9.21 21.16
CA TYR A 202 3.84 -8.62 20.88
C TYR A 202 2.82 -9.63 20.35
N ILE A 203 3.10 -10.93 20.44
CA ILE A 203 2.17 -12.00 20.02
C ILE A 203 0.83 -11.88 20.76
N PHE A 204 0.86 -11.52 22.05
CA PHE A 204 -0.35 -11.36 22.85
C PHE A 204 -1.33 -10.31 22.29
N LEU A 205 -0.85 -9.30 21.53
CA LEU A 205 -1.71 -8.29 20.91
C LEU A 205 -2.52 -8.85 19.74
N VAL A 206 -1.91 -9.74 18.96
CA VAL A 206 -2.60 -10.45 17.88
C VAL A 206 -3.67 -11.37 18.48
N LEU A 207 -3.32 -12.11 19.53
CA LEU A 207 -4.26 -12.98 20.25
C LEU A 207 -5.41 -12.19 20.88
N LEU A 208 -5.13 -11.00 21.43
CA LEU A 208 -6.16 -10.12 21.99
C LEU A 208 -7.16 -9.69 20.92
N GLY A 209 -6.69 -9.22 19.77
CA GLY A 209 -7.54 -8.83 18.66
C GLY A 209 -8.37 -9.99 18.11
N PHE A 210 -7.73 -11.15 17.97
CA PHE A 210 -8.40 -12.39 17.59
C PHE A 210 -9.51 -12.72 18.59
N ALA A 211 -9.23 -12.66 19.89
CA ALA A 211 -10.20 -13.01 20.93
C ALA A 211 -11.42 -12.09 20.93
N PHE A 212 -11.24 -10.77 20.75
CA PHE A 212 -12.35 -9.82 20.65
C PHE A 212 -13.35 -10.19 19.56
N VAL A 213 -12.88 -10.72 18.43
CA VAL A 213 -13.75 -11.13 17.34
C VAL A 213 -14.23 -12.57 17.51
N ALA A 214 -13.32 -13.53 17.64
CA ALA A 214 -13.64 -14.95 17.59
C ALA A 214 -14.51 -15.40 18.78
N PHE A 215 -14.25 -14.87 19.98
CA PHE A 215 -14.95 -15.27 21.20
C PHE A 215 -16.00 -14.25 21.62
N PHE A 216 -15.66 -12.96 21.62
CA PHE A 216 -16.58 -11.90 22.06
C PHE A 216 -17.48 -11.35 20.94
N ARG A 217 -17.25 -11.74 19.68
CA ARG A 217 -18.04 -11.33 18.50
C ARG A 217 -18.14 -9.82 18.32
N PHE A 218 -17.11 -9.08 18.72
CA PHE A 218 -17.07 -7.64 18.51
C PHE A 218 -16.93 -7.33 17.01
N PRO A 219 -17.74 -6.39 16.47
CA PRO A 219 -17.54 -5.93 15.11
C PRO A 219 -16.19 -5.20 15.02
N LEU A 220 -15.56 -5.21 13.84
CA LEU A 220 -14.23 -4.62 13.64
C LEU A 220 -14.14 -3.16 14.11
N ILE A 221 -15.19 -2.37 13.87
CA ILE A 221 -15.23 -0.96 14.28
C ILE A 221 -15.14 -0.79 15.80
N ALA A 222 -15.75 -1.69 16.59
CA ALA A 222 -15.67 -1.65 18.04
C ALA A 222 -14.23 -1.93 18.51
N VAL A 223 -13.55 -2.91 17.90
CA VAL A 223 -12.15 -3.21 18.19
C VAL A 223 -11.26 -2.00 17.87
N VAL A 224 -11.47 -1.34 16.72
CA VAL A 224 -10.74 -0.11 16.36
C VAL A 224 -10.92 0.96 17.43
N LEU A 225 -12.17 1.27 17.82
CA LEU A 225 -12.46 2.31 18.80
C LEU A 225 -11.83 2.03 20.17
N ILE A 226 -11.94 0.79 20.67
CA ILE A 226 -11.36 0.38 21.96
C ILE A 226 -9.84 0.57 21.96
N VAL A 227 -9.18 0.07 20.92
CA VAL A 227 -7.71 0.09 20.84
C VAL A 227 -7.19 1.51 20.64
N THR A 228 -7.88 2.32 19.83
CA THR A 228 -7.56 3.74 19.65
C THR A 228 -7.77 4.53 20.94
N ALA A 229 -8.84 4.29 21.69
CA ALA A 229 -9.10 4.94 22.97
C ALA A 229 -8.01 4.61 24.01
N PHE A 230 -7.64 3.34 24.14
CA PHE A 230 -6.56 2.91 25.03
C PHE A 230 -5.22 3.57 24.69
N VAL A 231 -4.90 3.63 23.40
CA VAL A 231 -3.71 4.31 22.90
C VAL A 231 -3.74 5.81 23.19
N MET A 232 -4.88 6.47 22.96
CA MET A 232 -5.04 7.90 23.21
C MET A 232 -4.84 8.21 24.70
N TYR A 233 -5.42 7.39 25.58
CA TYR A 233 -5.22 7.51 27.02
C TYR A 233 -3.74 7.40 27.41
N LYS A 234 -3.03 6.39 26.88
CA LYS A 234 -1.59 6.24 27.13
C LYS A 234 -0.78 7.43 26.62
N PHE A 235 -1.11 7.94 25.43
CA PHE A 235 -0.45 9.11 24.85
C PHE A 235 -0.66 10.37 25.68
N LEU A 236 -1.89 10.61 26.16
CA LEU A 236 -2.19 11.74 27.04
C LEU A 236 -1.44 11.64 28.38
N LYS A 237 -1.37 10.44 28.97
CA LYS A 237 -0.61 10.18 30.21
C LYS A 237 0.90 10.41 30.05
N GLU A 238 1.50 9.95 28.94
CA GLU A 238 2.93 10.18 28.65
C GLU A 238 3.25 11.65 28.41
N ARG A 239 2.30 12.41 27.84
CA ARG A 239 2.44 13.86 27.63
C ARG A 239 2.35 14.65 28.94
N GLY A 240 1.47 14.24 29.87
CA GLY A 240 1.35 14.84 31.20
C GLY A 240 2.62 14.75 32.05
N ASN A 241 3.45 13.72 31.82
CA ASN A 241 4.73 13.53 32.52
C ASN A 241 5.92 14.26 31.89
N LYS A 242 5.72 15.01 30.79
CA LYS A 242 6.76 15.83 30.14
C LYS A 242 6.25 17.25 29.95
N SER A 243 6.03 17.92 31.07
CA SER A 243 5.98 19.38 31.09
C SER A 243 7.36 19.90 31.53
N GLU A 244 7.77 20.97 30.86
CA GLU A 244 8.94 21.82 31.11
C GLU A 244 10.28 21.43 30.44
N ASN A 245 10.77 22.42 29.67
CA ASN A 245 12.14 22.66 29.23
C ASN A 245 12.65 22.05 27.92
N THR A 246 12.10 22.42 26.75
CA THR A 246 12.92 22.50 25.50
C THR A 246 12.39 23.39 24.35
N ASP A 247 11.51 24.37 24.58
CA ASP A 247 11.10 25.30 23.52
C ASP A 247 11.98 26.57 23.48
N ARG A 248 13.32 26.42 23.44
CA ARG A 248 14.19 27.48 22.91
C ARG A 248 14.26 27.34 21.39
N ILE A 249 13.20 27.87 20.79
CA ILE A 249 12.92 28.18 19.38
C ILE A 249 14.20 28.34 18.53
N MET A 250 14.60 27.29 17.80
CA MET A 250 15.35 27.40 16.52
C MET A 250 14.38 27.68 15.35
N THR A 251 13.27 28.35 15.65
CA THR A 251 12.25 28.71 14.68
C THR A 251 12.64 30.06 14.09
N PHE A 252 12.90 30.11 12.79
CA PHE A 252 13.20 31.41 12.17
C PHE A 252 11.96 32.31 12.20
N ASN A 253 12.15 33.59 12.56
CA ASN A 253 11.10 34.58 12.40
C ASN A 253 10.90 34.84 10.88
N LEU A 254 9.74 34.45 10.35
CA LEU A 254 9.39 34.53 8.92
C LEU A 254 8.71 35.88 8.62
N ASN A 255 9.37 37.00 8.92
CA ASN A 255 8.83 38.35 8.67
C ASN A 255 8.80 38.74 7.17
N SER A 256 9.50 38.00 6.30
CA SER A 256 9.54 38.24 4.85
C SER A 256 9.37 36.94 4.07
N ARG A 257 8.13 36.45 3.95
CA ARG A 257 7.83 35.24 3.16
C ARG A 257 7.85 35.58 1.66
N LYS A 258 8.88 35.10 0.96
CA LYS A 258 8.89 35.03 -0.50
C LYS A 258 7.94 33.95 -1.00
N VAL A 259 7.81 32.80 -0.32
CA VAL A 259 6.95 31.69 -0.75
C VAL A 259 5.51 31.85 -0.25
N THR A 260 4.56 31.74 -1.17
CA THR A 260 3.12 31.89 -0.91
C THR A 260 2.44 30.57 -0.57
N LYS A 261 1.27 30.62 0.10
CA LYS A 261 0.43 29.43 0.30
C LYS A 261 0.09 28.73 -1.02
N LYS A 262 -0.18 29.48 -2.09
CA LYS A 262 -0.47 28.94 -3.43
C LYS A 262 0.69 28.08 -3.96
N GLU A 263 1.93 28.47 -3.70
CA GLU A 263 3.10 27.66 -4.07
C GLU A 263 3.23 26.42 -3.23
N LEU A 264 2.97 26.48 -1.93
CA LEU A 264 2.96 25.29 -1.09
C LEU A 264 1.91 24.28 -1.60
N TYR A 265 0.70 24.72 -1.92
CA TYR A 265 -0.30 23.83 -2.53
C TYR A 265 0.14 23.29 -3.88
N LYS A 266 0.82 24.08 -4.72
CA LYS A 266 1.41 23.60 -5.98
C LYS A 266 2.47 22.52 -5.75
N ILE A 267 3.32 22.68 -4.74
CA ILE A 267 4.34 21.69 -4.35
C ILE A 267 3.65 20.41 -3.85
N ALA A 268 2.60 20.53 -3.03
CA ALA A 268 1.82 19.38 -2.57
C ALA A 268 1.14 18.64 -3.73
N CYS A 269 0.49 19.33 -4.68
CA CYS A 269 -0.08 18.68 -5.86
C CYS A 269 0.99 17.95 -6.69
N ARG A 270 2.17 18.55 -6.84
CA ARG A 270 3.29 17.95 -7.59
C ARG A 270 3.88 16.74 -6.87
N SER A 271 3.83 16.71 -5.55
CA SER A 271 4.28 15.56 -4.75
C SER A 271 3.42 14.30 -4.95
N LEU A 272 2.18 14.44 -5.45
CA LEU A 272 1.37 13.29 -5.88
C LEU A 272 1.99 12.54 -7.08
N PHE A 273 2.98 13.13 -7.76
CA PHE A 273 3.71 12.49 -8.85
C PHE A 273 5.14 12.13 -8.46
N LEU A 274 5.45 12.07 -7.16
CA LEU A 274 6.80 11.81 -6.63
C LEU A 274 7.50 10.60 -7.25
N GLN A 275 6.75 9.56 -7.63
CA GLN A 275 7.31 8.31 -8.16
C GLN A 275 7.18 8.18 -9.68
N ALA A 276 6.83 9.25 -10.41
CA ALA A 276 6.57 9.19 -11.85
C ALA A 276 7.78 8.65 -12.64
N SER A 277 8.99 9.00 -12.20
CA SER A 277 10.25 8.46 -12.73
C SER A 277 11.10 7.80 -11.63
N PHE A 278 10.46 7.04 -10.73
CA PHE A 278 11.16 6.27 -9.69
C PHE A 278 12.15 5.27 -10.27
N ASN A 279 13.38 5.26 -9.77
CA ASN A 279 14.45 4.40 -10.31
C ASN A 279 15.38 3.92 -9.20
N TYR A 280 16.04 2.79 -9.39
CA TYR A 280 16.92 2.21 -8.36
C TYR A 280 18.19 3.03 -8.07
N LYS A 281 18.60 3.93 -8.99
CA LYS A 281 19.81 4.77 -8.83
C LYS A 281 19.58 5.93 -7.86
N LYS A 282 18.44 6.61 -7.94
CA LYS A 282 18.12 7.82 -7.18
C LYS A 282 16.84 7.74 -6.35
N MET A 283 16.12 6.62 -6.42
CA MET A 283 14.84 6.39 -5.76
C MET A 283 13.82 7.47 -6.16
N GLN A 284 13.37 8.29 -5.22
CA GLN A 284 12.37 9.35 -5.40
C GLN A 284 12.98 10.74 -5.68
N ALA A 285 14.31 10.87 -5.79
CA ALA A 285 14.97 12.19 -5.88
C ALA A 285 14.51 13.06 -7.06
N THR A 286 14.20 12.44 -8.20
CA THR A 286 13.71 13.14 -9.39
C THR A 286 12.34 13.78 -9.14
N GLY A 287 11.44 13.07 -8.47
CA GLY A 287 10.15 13.60 -8.05
C GLY A 287 10.23 14.58 -6.89
N TRP A 288 11.20 14.40 -5.99
CA TRP A 288 11.51 15.38 -4.95
C TRP A 288 11.91 16.72 -5.59
N LEU A 289 12.85 16.69 -6.54
CA LEU A 289 13.27 17.87 -7.27
C LEU A 289 12.08 18.48 -8.00
N TYR A 290 11.34 17.69 -8.80
CA TYR A 290 10.13 18.13 -9.48
C TYR A 290 9.16 18.84 -8.55
N SER A 291 8.96 18.33 -7.33
CA SER A 291 8.02 18.90 -6.36
C SER A 291 8.48 20.26 -5.84
N ILE A 292 9.76 20.42 -5.46
CA ILE A 292 10.28 21.64 -4.83
C ILE A 292 10.56 22.79 -5.81
N LEU A 293 10.72 22.50 -7.11
CA LEU A 293 11.08 23.46 -8.16
C LEU A 293 10.31 24.81 -8.14
N PRO A 294 8.97 24.86 -7.93
CA PRO A 294 8.25 26.12 -7.87
C PRO A 294 8.77 27.07 -6.79
N ALA A 295 9.15 26.55 -5.61
CA ALA A 295 9.75 27.35 -4.55
C ALA A 295 11.17 27.80 -4.92
N LEU A 296 12.01 26.89 -5.41
CA LEU A 296 13.41 27.23 -5.76
C LEU A 296 13.49 28.34 -6.81
N ARG A 297 12.65 28.28 -7.86
CA ARG A 297 12.57 29.33 -8.89
C ARG A 297 12.23 30.70 -8.31
N ARG A 298 11.37 30.75 -7.29
CA ARG A 298 10.95 32.01 -6.66
C ARG A 298 11.99 32.52 -5.67
N ILE A 299 12.58 31.64 -4.87
CA ILE A 299 13.60 31.99 -3.88
C ILE A 299 14.85 32.54 -4.56
N TYR A 300 15.28 31.93 -5.66
CA TYR A 300 16.52 32.24 -6.39
C TYR A 300 16.30 33.00 -7.71
N LYS A 301 15.18 33.72 -7.88
CA LYS A 301 14.84 34.45 -9.12
C LYS A 301 16.01 35.28 -9.67
N GLU A 302 16.77 35.92 -8.78
CA GLU A 302 17.92 36.79 -9.10
C GLU A 302 19.29 36.14 -8.82
N ARG A 303 19.33 34.86 -8.40
CA ARG A 303 20.56 34.17 -7.95
C ARG A 303 20.75 32.85 -8.68
N GLN A 304 21.00 32.92 -9.99
CA GLN A 304 21.05 31.74 -10.86
C GLN A 304 22.16 30.73 -10.50
N ASN A 305 23.30 31.20 -10.00
CA ASN A 305 24.38 30.31 -9.54
C ASN A 305 23.98 29.52 -8.29
N ASP A 306 23.28 30.15 -7.34
CA ASP A 306 22.78 29.48 -6.14
C ASP A 306 21.65 28.51 -6.48
N LEU A 307 20.79 28.86 -7.44
CA LEU A 307 19.78 27.96 -7.97
C LEU A 307 20.42 26.67 -8.50
N LYS A 308 21.46 26.77 -9.35
CA LYS A 308 22.16 25.58 -9.88
C LYS A 308 22.74 24.70 -8.77
N LYS A 309 23.31 25.30 -7.72
CA LYS A 309 23.83 24.56 -6.55
C LYS A 309 22.70 23.84 -5.79
N SER A 310 21.59 24.53 -5.53
CA SER A 310 20.42 23.96 -4.85
C SER A 310 19.79 22.83 -5.66
N LEU A 311 19.64 23.00 -6.99
CA LEU A 311 19.11 21.94 -7.87
C LEU A 311 19.94 20.65 -7.80
N LYS A 312 21.27 20.76 -7.85
CA LYS A 312 22.17 19.60 -7.74
C LYS A 312 22.03 18.90 -6.38
N ALA A 313 21.97 19.67 -5.29
CA ALA A 313 21.79 19.13 -3.95
C ALA A 313 20.44 18.41 -3.78
N HIS A 314 19.36 18.94 -4.36
CA HIS A 314 18.05 18.30 -4.29
C HIS A 314 17.91 17.05 -5.15
N LEU A 315 18.82 16.82 -6.10
CA LEU A 315 18.87 15.64 -6.95
C LEU A 315 19.71 14.48 -6.36
N GLU A 316 20.28 14.67 -5.17
CA GLU A 316 20.81 13.58 -4.35
C GLU A 316 19.71 12.62 -3.91
N THR A 317 20.10 11.37 -3.63
CA THR A 317 19.17 10.28 -3.32
C THR A 317 18.15 10.67 -2.25
N PHE A 318 16.89 10.36 -2.52
CA PHE A 318 15.80 10.62 -1.59
C PHE A 318 14.85 9.43 -1.61
N ASN A 319 14.53 8.90 -0.44
CA ASN A 319 13.56 7.83 -0.29
C ASN A 319 12.89 7.94 1.08
N SER A 320 11.63 8.37 1.09
CA SER A 320 10.81 8.44 2.28
C SER A 320 9.39 7.97 1.97
N HIS A 321 8.52 7.98 2.98
CA HIS A 321 7.12 7.66 2.75
C HIS A 321 6.45 8.77 1.92
N PRO A 322 5.81 8.47 0.78
CA PRO A 322 5.26 9.49 -0.13
C PRO A 322 4.34 10.50 0.58
N PHE A 323 3.44 10.03 1.45
CA PHE A 323 2.47 10.92 2.11
C PHE A 323 3.05 11.88 3.15
N LEU A 324 4.25 11.59 3.68
CA LEU A 324 4.94 12.46 4.64
C LEU A 324 6.02 13.31 3.95
N THR A 325 6.33 13.05 2.68
CA THR A 325 7.27 13.84 1.88
C THR A 325 6.87 15.32 1.80
N PRO A 326 5.59 15.71 1.66
CA PRO A 326 5.17 17.12 1.68
C PRO A 326 5.54 17.86 2.96
N LEU A 327 5.50 17.18 4.11
CA LEU A 327 5.93 17.76 5.38
C LEU A 327 7.43 18.07 5.35
N ILE A 328 8.25 17.15 4.84
CA ILE A 328 9.70 17.36 4.66
C ILE A 328 9.94 18.52 3.68
N LEU A 329 9.24 18.54 2.54
CA LEU A 329 9.31 19.62 1.55
C LEU A 329 9.03 20.97 2.20
N GLY A 330 8.01 21.09 3.04
CA GLY A 330 7.70 22.32 3.76
C GLY A 330 8.86 22.83 4.61
N ILE A 331 9.51 21.95 5.39
CA ILE A 331 10.66 22.30 6.23
C ILE A 331 11.83 22.76 5.36
N ILE A 332 12.14 22.01 4.29
CA ILE A 332 13.28 22.30 3.42
C ILE A 332 13.05 23.59 2.62
N VAL A 333 11.83 23.88 2.17
CA VAL A 333 11.49 25.15 1.53
C VAL A 333 11.73 26.33 2.48
N ALA A 334 11.39 26.20 3.77
CA ALA A 334 11.67 27.25 4.75
C ALA A 334 13.19 27.46 4.98
N MET A 335 14.00 26.39 4.90
CA MET A 335 15.46 26.49 5.00
C MET A 335 16.08 27.15 3.75
N GLU A 336 15.62 26.76 2.56
CA GLU A 336 16.04 27.35 1.27
C GLU A 336 15.72 28.85 1.22
N GLU A 337 14.54 29.24 1.69
CA GLU A 337 14.10 30.64 1.73
C GLU A 337 14.95 31.50 2.68
N LYS A 338 15.53 30.88 3.71
CA LYS A 338 16.50 31.52 4.61
C LYS A 338 17.93 31.41 4.12
N HIS A 339 18.15 30.86 2.93
CA HIS A 339 19.47 30.66 2.32
C HIS A 339 20.43 29.94 3.28
N GLN A 340 19.91 28.95 4.01
CA GLN A 340 20.74 28.11 4.89
C GLN A 340 21.83 27.41 4.08
N ASN A 341 22.95 27.11 4.75
CA ASN A 341 24.05 26.39 4.12
C ASN A 341 23.54 25.07 3.51
N ILE A 342 23.95 24.78 2.27
CA ILE A 342 23.44 23.65 1.51
C ILE A 342 23.75 22.30 2.16
N ASP A 343 24.89 22.16 2.85
CA ASP A 343 25.27 20.95 3.57
C ASP A 343 24.40 20.75 4.80
N THR A 344 23.98 21.83 5.46
CA THR A 344 22.98 21.78 6.54
C THR A 344 21.63 21.32 6.00
N ILE A 345 21.19 21.84 4.85
CA ILE A 345 19.95 21.42 4.19
C ILE A 345 19.99 19.92 3.86
N LYS A 346 21.10 19.42 3.30
CA LYS A 346 21.29 17.99 2.99
C LYS A 346 21.23 17.12 4.24
N LYS A 347 21.93 17.50 5.33
CA LYS A 347 21.92 16.76 6.60
C LYS A 347 20.53 16.70 7.23
N VAL A 348 19.79 17.81 7.21
CA VAL A 348 18.40 17.86 7.69
C VAL A 348 17.50 17.00 6.81
N LYS A 349 17.57 17.13 5.47
CA LYS A 349 16.83 16.29 4.51
C LYS A 349 17.05 14.80 4.78
N ALA A 350 18.30 14.36 4.95
CA ALA A 350 18.64 12.97 5.22
C ALA A 350 18.07 12.46 6.55
N THR A 351 18.14 13.29 7.60
CA THR A 351 17.59 12.96 8.93
C THR A 351 16.06 12.82 8.89
N LEU A 352 15.38 13.77 8.25
CA LEU A 352 13.92 13.76 8.09
C LEU A 352 13.46 12.59 7.20
N MET A 353 14.17 12.32 6.12
CA MET A 353 13.90 11.22 5.19
C MET A 353 13.81 9.88 5.92
N SER A 354 14.83 9.55 6.73
CA SER A 354 14.88 8.31 7.51
C SER A 354 13.79 8.26 8.59
N ALA A 355 13.62 9.35 9.35
CA ALA A 355 12.65 9.43 10.43
C ALA A 355 11.21 9.24 9.93
N PHE A 356 10.81 9.99 8.90
CA PHE A 356 9.45 9.92 8.35
C PHE A 356 9.22 8.74 7.42
N GLY A 357 10.27 8.14 6.85
CA GLY A 357 10.16 6.85 6.16
C GLY A 357 9.68 5.76 7.12
N GLY A 358 10.39 5.57 8.24
CA GLY A 358 10.04 4.56 9.23
C GLY A 358 8.70 4.79 9.93
N ILE A 359 8.37 6.04 10.30
CA ILE A 359 7.04 6.34 10.85
C ILE A 359 5.96 6.09 9.81
N GLY A 360 6.16 6.60 8.59
CA GLY A 360 5.17 6.51 7.52
C GLY A 360 4.76 5.07 7.27
N ASP A 361 5.74 4.17 7.15
CA ASP A 361 5.46 2.75 6.96
C ASP A 361 4.70 2.16 8.15
N SER A 362 5.12 2.46 9.39
CA SER A 362 4.49 1.94 10.62
C SER A 362 3.07 2.47 10.86
N VAL A 363 2.78 3.71 10.45
CA VAL A 363 1.48 4.35 10.69
C VAL A 363 0.55 4.06 9.53
N ILE A 364 1.00 4.29 8.30
CA ILE A 364 0.14 4.31 7.13
C ILE A 364 -0.08 2.89 6.65
N TRP A 365 0.98 2.13 6.34
CA TRP A 365 0.85 0.77 5.79
C TRP A 365 0.47 -0.27 6.83
N MET A 366 0.89 -0.09 8.08
CA MET A 366 0.72 -1.09 9.11
C MET A 366 -0.46 -0.86 10.05
N MET A 367 -1.00 0.36 10.12
CA MET A 367 -2.14 0.66 10.99
C MET A 367 -3.32 1.24 10.21
N VAL A 368 -3.16 2.41 9.60
CA VAL A 368 -4.26 3.10 8.89
C VAL A 368 -4.80 2.25 7.76
N PHE A 369 -3.92 1.72 6.92
CA PHE A 369 -4.30 0.95 5.75
C PHE A 369 -5.09 -0.31 6.10
N PRO A 370 -4.64 -1.22 7.00
CA PRO A 370 -5.43 -2.37 7.44
C PRO A 370 -6.76 -2.01 8.10
N ILE A 371 -6.82 -0.91 8.85
CA ILE A 371 -8.09 -0.42 9.44
C ILE A 371 -9.07 -0.03 8.34
N CYS A 372 -8.66 0.86 7.42
CA CYS A 372 -9.53 1.34 6.35
C CYS A 372 -9.99 0.20 5.44
N ALA A 373 -9.05 -0.65 5.01
CA ALA A 373 -9.35 -1.78 4.13
C ALA A 373 -10.20 -2.84 4.86
N GLY A 374 -9.90 -3.14 6.13
CA GLY A 374 -10.68 -4.06 6.94
C GLY A 374 -12.14 -3.65 7.13
N LEU A 375 -12.39 -2.35 7.34
CA LEU A 375 -13.75 -1.80 7.43
C LEU A 375 -14.47 -1.86 6.07
N GLY A 376 -13.77 -1.54 4.98
CA GLY A 376 -14.32 -1.67 3.62
C GLY A 376 -14.66 -3.12 3.25
N ILE A 377 -13.76 -4.05 3.56
CA ILE A 377 -13.97 -5.49 3.42
C ILE A 377 -15.19 -5.95 4.23
N SER A 378 -15.35 -5.47 5.47
CA SER A 378 -16.47 -5.88 6.35
C SER A 378 -17.83 -5.64 5.73
N LEU A 379 -18.02 -4.49 5.09
CA LEU A 379 -19.24 -4.15 4.37
C LEU A 379 -19.34 -4.90 3.02
N ALA A 380 -18.23 -4.99 2.29
CA ALA A 380 -18.20 -5.64 0.98
C ALA A 380 -18.47 -7.14 1.06
N SER A 381 -18.00 -7.83 2.10
CA SER A 381 -18.29 -9.23 2.38
C SER A 381 -19.78 -9.50 2.63
N GLN A 382 -20.55 -8.48 3.01
CA GLN A 382 -22.02 -8.55 3.12
C GLN A 382 -22.73 -8.20 1.80
N GLY A 383 -21.97 -8.01 0.71
CA GLY A 383 -22.47 -7.61 -0.60
C GLY A 383 -22.73 -6.10 -0.75
N SER A 384 -22.34 -5.28 0.22
CA SER A 384 -22.58 -3.83 0.17
C SER A 384 -21.57 -3.12 -0.71
N LEU A 385 -22.07 -2.38 -1.70
CA LEU A 385 -21.26 -1.52 -2.58
C LEU A 385 -20.64 -0.32 -1.84
N TRP A 386 -21.11 -0.03 -0.61
CA TRP A 386 -20.52 1.02 0.23
C TRP A 386 -19.17 0.62 0.82
N GLY A 387 -18.79 -0.66 0.80
CA GLY A 387 -17.49 -1.11 1.31
C GLY A 387 -16.29 -0.45 0.62
N PRO A 388 -16.14 -0.56 -0.71
CA PRO A 388 -15.08 0.12 -1.46
C PRO A 388 -15.12 1.66 -1.31
N VAL A 389 -16.32 2.25 -1.27
CA VAL A 389 -16.50 3.71 -1.11
C VAL A 389 -16.01 4.17 0.27
N LEU A 390 -16.37 3.47 1.33
CA LEU A 390 -15.92 3.76 2.69
C LEU A 390 -14.40 3.63 2.80
N PHE A 391 -13.82 2.56 2.23
CA PHE A 391 -12.37 2.38 2.19
C PHE A 391 -11.68 3.58 1.54
N LEU A 392 -12.13 3.99 0.35
CA LEU A 392 -11.58 5.14 -0.37
C LEU A 392 -11.72 6.43 0.43
N ALA A 393 -12.90 6.69 1.00
CA ALA A 393 -13.17 7.91 1.76
C ALA A 393 -12.25 8.02 2.99
N LEU A 394 -12.22 6.99 3.83
CA LEU A 394 -11.40 6.98 5.05
C LEU A 394 -9.90 7.13 4.73
N PHE A 395 -9.42 6.36 3.74
CA PHE A 395 -8.00 6.39 3.39
C PHE A 395 -7.60 7.72 2.76
N ASN A 396 -8.41 8.26 1.84
CA ASN A 396 -8.06 9.49 1.13
C ASN A 396 -8.19 10.74 2.00
N VAL A 397 -9.11 10.79 2.96
CA VAL A 397 -9.17 11.89 3.94
C VAL A 397 -7.83 11.99 4.69
N ILE A 398 -7.29 10.87 5.15
CA ILE A 398 -6.00 10.83 5.84
C ILE A 398 -4.86 11.19 4.87
N HIS A 399 -4.84 10.58 3.69
CA HIS A 399 -3.83 10.84 2.67
C HIS A 399 -3.74 12.33 2.30
N PHE A 400 -4.86 12.95 1.91
CA PHE A 400 -4.89 14.36 1.52
C PHE A 400 -4.60 15.31 2.69
N THR A 401 -5.02 14.95 3.91
CA THR A 401 -4.65 15.72 5.11
C THR A 401 -3.14 15.72 5.33
N LEU A 402 -2.48 14.57 5.18
CA LEU A 402 -1.02 14.48 5.30
C LEU A 402 -0.30 15.23 4.18
N VAL A 403 -0.80 15.16 2.93
CA VAL A 403 -0.17 15.82 1.79
C VAL A 403 -0.33 17.34 1.86
N PHE A 404 -1.56 17.84 1.92
CA PHE A 404 -1.86 19.27 1.85
C PHE A 404 -1.72 19.98 3.21
N GLY A 405 -2.07 19.31 4.30
CA GLY A 405 -1.84 19.83 5.65
C GLY A 405 -0.36 19.74 6.05
N GLY A 406 0.30 18.63 5.71
CA GLY A 406 1.70 18.37 6.08
C GLY A 406 2.66 19.42 5.54
N ILE A 407 2.52 19.87 4.29
CA ILE A 407 3.42 20.89 3.74
C ILE A 407 3.31 22.22 4.47
N ASN A 408 2.08 22.66 4.78
CA ASN A 408 1.83 23.90 5.49
C ASN A 408 2.36 23.81 6.93
N TYR A 409 2.15 22.65 7.58
CA TYR A 409 2.65 22.38 8.91
C TYR A 409 4.18 22.40 8.96
N GLY A 410 4.84 21.68 8.04
CA GLY A 410 6.30 21.62 7.93
C GLY A 410 6.92 22.99 7.65
N TYR A 411 6.35 23.76 6.74
CA TYR A 411 6.80 25.12 6.43
C TYR A 411 6.65 26.07 7.62
N LYS A 412 5.52 26.02 8.34
CA LYS A 412 5.28 26.87 9.53
C LYS A 412 6.18 26.48 10.71
N LYS A 413 6.39 25.18 10.95
CA LYS A 413 7.19 24.68 12.07
C LYS A 413 8.69 24.66 11.81
N ASN A 414 9.13 24.66 10.55
CA ASN A 414 10.52 24.66 10.10
C ASN A 414 11.43 23.72 10.92
N LEU A 415 12.50 24.20 11.54
CA LEU A 415 13.44 23.41 12.35
C LEU A 415 12.89 23.05 13.74
N GLY A 416 11.76 23.62 14.16
CA GLY A 416 11.17 23.39 15.48
C GLY A 416 10.74 21.94 15.74
N LEU A 417 10.64 21.10 14.71
CA LEU A 417 10.34 19.67 14.87
C LEU A 417 11.58 18.81 15.16
N LEU A 418 12.80 19.31 14.88
CA LEU A 418 14.03 18.50 14.95
C LEU A 418 14.41 18.06 16.38
N PRO A 419 14.37 18.93 17.41
CA PRO A 419 14.86 18.56 18.74
C PRO A 419 14.16 17.32 19.33
N ASN A 420 12.86 17.18 19.05
CA ASN A 420 12.03 16.10 19.60
C ASN A 420 11.63 15.04 18.56
N LEU A 421 12.13 15.14 17.33
CA LEU A 421 11.72 14.27 16.22
C LEU A 421 11.87 12.79 16.60
N ARG A 422 13.03 12.40 17.15
CA ARG A 422 13.32 11.01 17.54
C ARG A 422 12.37 10.47 18.61
N ASN A 423 11.96 11.31 19.56
CA ASN A 423 11.03 10.91 20.61
C ASN A 423 9.62 10.72 20.04
N TYR A 424 9.15 11.68 19.23
CA TYR A 424 7.85 11.58 18.56
C TYR A 424 7.79 10.38 17.62
N THR A 425 8.82 10.15 16.81
CA THR A 425 8.86 9.02 15.86
C THR A 425 8.75 7.68 16.57
N LYS A 426 9.48 7.52 17.70
CA LYS A 426 9.49 6.29 18.48
C LYS A 426 8.13 6.01 19.14
N VAL A 427 7.52 7.02 19.77
CA VAL A 427 6.21 6.88 20.42
C VAL A 427 5.13 6.54 19.39
N ILE A 428 5.05 7.31 18.31
CA ILE A 428 4.04 7.12 17.25
C ILE A 428 4.18 5.73 16.60
N SER A 429 5.40 5.34 16.20
CA SER A 429 5.63 4.01 15.59
C SER A 429 5.29 2.87 16.54
N SER A 430 5.63 3.00 17.84
CA SER A 430 5.29 1.97 18.84
C SER A 430 3.79 1.85 19.03
N VAL A 431 3.08 2.98 19.11
CA VAL A 431 1.63 3.02 19.22
C VAL A 431 0.98 2.39 18.00
N SER A 432 1.38 2.78 16.79
CA SER A 432 0.79 2.25 15.56
C SER A 432 1.03 0.76 15.38
N SER A 433 2.19 0.27 15.83
CA SER A 433 2.46 -1.17 15.86
C SER A 433 1.49 -1.91 16.81
N VAL A 434 1.19 -1.34 17.98
CA VAL A 434 0.24 -1.94 18.93
C VAL A 434 -1.16 -2.00 18.32
N VAL A 435 -1.65 -0.86 17.81
CA VAL A 435 -2.98 -0.80 17.17
C VAL A 435 -3.06 -1.78 16.01
N GLY A 436 -2.08 -1.70 15.10
CA GLY A 436 -2.07 -2.54 13.90
C GLY A 436 -2.06 -4.03 14.21
N LEU A 437 -1.31 -4.50 15.23
CA LEU A 437 -1.30 -5.91 15.60
C LEU A 437 -2.65 -6.41 16.14
N VAL A 438 -3.34 -5.62 16.96
CA VAL A 438 -4.68 -5.98 17.45
C VAL A 438 -5.68 -6.02 16.28
N ILE A 439 -5.61 -5.04 15.36
CA ILE A 439 -6.45 -5.03 14.18
C ILE A 439 -6.18 -6.24 13.29
N VAL A 440 -4.93 -6.59 13.02
CA VAL A 440 -4.61 -7.78 12.23
C VAL A 440 -5.13 -9.05 12.89
N GLY A 441 -5.02 -9.19 14.22
CA GLY A 441 -5.64 -10.29 14.96
C GLY A 441 -7.15 -10.39 14.76
N ALA A 442 -7.85 -9.25 14.82
CA ALA A 442 -9.28 -9.17 14.56
C ALA A 442 -9.64 -9.54 13.12
N LEU A 443 -8.86 -9.07 12.13
CA LEU A 443 -9.07 -9.39 10.72
C LEU A 443 -8.86 -10.88 10.41
N ILE A 444 -7.90 -11.51 11.07
CA ILE A 444 -7.66 -12.96 10.95
C ILE A 444 -8.92 -13.73 11.38
N ALA A 445 -9.45 -13.40 12.57
CA ALA A 445 -10.67 -14.02 13.10
C ALA A 445 -11.92 -13.77 12.25
N LEU A 446 -11.99 -12.64 11.52
CA LEU A 446 -13.14 -12.31 10.68
C LEU A 446 -13.13 -13.04 9.32
N TYR A 447 -11.95 -13.25 8.74
CA TYR A 447 -11.86 -13.45 7.28
C TYR A 447 -11.03 -14.64 6.84
N VAL A 448 -10.24 -15.24 7.72
CA VAL A 448 -9.65 -16.55 7.43
C VAL A 448 -10.73 -17.58 7.73
N ASN A 449 -11.23 -18.27 6.70
CA ASN A 449 -12.21 -19.35 6.88
C ASN A 449 -11.64 -20.64 6.28
N VAL A 450 -11.34 -21.63 7.12
CA VAL A 450 -10.84 -22.95 6.69
C VAL A 450 -11.68 -24.01 7.37
N SER A 451 -12.67 -24.55 6.65
CA SER A 451 -13.55 -25.61 7.14
C SER A 451 -13.08 -26.98 6.64
N LEU A 452 -12.87 -27.96 7.52
CA LEU A 452 -12.61 -29.38 7.14
C LEU A 452 -13.92 -30.18 7.16
N PRO A 453 -14.50 -30.56 6.00
CA PRO A 453 -15.74 -31.35 5.96
C PRO A 453 -15.60 -32.71 6.66
N VAL A 454 -14.40 -33.30 6.70
CA VAL A 454 -14.15 -34.60 7.34
C VAL A 454 -14.38 -34.56 8.86
N ILE A 455 -14.14 -33.42 9.51
CA ILE A 455 -14.40 -33.27 10.95
C ILE A 455 -15.91 -33.22 11.22
N VAL A 456 -16.70 -32.61 10.32
CA VAL A 456 -18.17 -32.45 10.42
C VAL A 456 -18.91 -33.80 10.49
N GLY A 457 -18.29 -34.92 10.11
CA GLY A 457 -18.86 -36.25 10.29
C GLY A 457 -18.74 -36.86 11.70
N LEU A 458 -17.77 -36.43 12.52
CA LEU A 458 -17.35 -37.18 13.73
C LEU A 458 -17.83 -36.64 15.08
N VAL A 459 -18.26 -35.38 15.19
CA VAL A 459 -18.56 -34.67 16.46
C VAL A 459 -19.92 -33.95 16.42
N LYS A 460 -21.06 -34.62 16.57
CA LYS A 460 -22.42 -34.05 16.37
C LYS A 460 -22.78 -32.68 17.01
N THR A 461 -21.97 -32.14 17.94
CA THR A 461 -22.21 -30.87 18.63
C THR A 461 -21.66 -29.66 17.85
N ARG A 462 -22.56 -28.82 17.32
CA ARG A 462 -22.27 -27.62 16.50
C ARG A 462 -21.29 -26.61 17.14
N SER A 463 -21.23 -26.54 18.47
CA SER A 463 -20.34 -25.63 19.21
C SER A 463 -18.88 -26.07 19.22
N ILE A 464 -18.59 -27.38 19.24
CA ILE A 464 -17.23 -27.91 19.25
C ILE A 464 -16.58 -27.73 17.87
N TYR A 465 -17.36 -27.91 16.79
CA TYR A 465 -16.91 -27.66 15.43
C TYR A 465 -16.44 -26.24 15.19
N ALA A 466 -17.24 -25.26 15.62
CA ALA A 466 -16.91 -23.86 15.43
C ALA A 466 -15.57 -23.50 16.11
N VAL A 467 -15.25 -24.12 17.25
CA VAL A 467 -13.96 -23.91 17.93
C VAL A 467 -12.82 -24.58 17.17
N LEU A 468 -13.01 -25.80 16.66
CA LEU A 468 -11.98 -26.53 15.89
C LEU A 468 -11.64 -25.85 14.55
N ASP A 469 -12.63 -25.33 13.84
CA ASP A 469 -12.42 -24.59 12.58
C ASP A 469 -11.56 -23.32 12.82
N ASN A 470 -11.87 -22.56 13.88
CA ASN A 470 -11.08 -21.39 14.29
C ASN A 470 -9.60 -21.74 14.60
N PHE A 471 -9.35 -22.92 15.18
CA PHE A 471 -7.97 -23.37 15.44
C PHE A 471 -7.22 -23.72 14.15
N LEU A 472 -7.90 -24.36 13.19
CA LEU A 472 -7.27 -24.72 11.92
C LEU A 472 -6.88 -23.51 11.10
N GLU A 473 -7.73 -22.49 11.09
CA GLU A 473 -7.48 -21.20 10.44
C GLU A 473 -6.20 -20.54 10.97
N ILE A 474 -6.06 -20.51 12.30
CA ILE A 474 -4.83 -20.04 12.97
C ILE A 474 -3.65 -20.92 12.58
N ILE A 475 -3.78 -22.25 12.59
CA ILE A 475 -2.68 -23.17 12.27
C ILE A 475 -2.16 -22.94 10.85
N PHE A 476 -3.05 -22.84 9.86
CA PHE A 476 -2.65 -22.59 8.47
C PHE A 476 -1.99 -21.22 8.31
N MET A 477 -2.55 -20.19 8.94
CA MET A 477 -1.96 -18.85 8.94
C MET A 477 -0.58 -18.84 9.60
N LEU A 478 -0.42 -19.49 10.76
CA LEU A 478 0.86 -19.63 11.46
C LEU A 478 1.87 -20.44 10.64
N PHE A 479 1.42 -21.46 9.93
CA PHE A 479 2.24 -22.21 8.99
C PHE A 479 2.79 -21.30 7.89
N ALA A 480 1.93 -20.52 7.22
CA ALA A 480 2.35 -19.54 6.22
C ALA A 480 3.30 -18.48 6.81
N TYR A 481 3.03 -18.00 8.03
CA TYR A 481 3.90 -17.06 8.75
C TYR A 481 5.28 -17.68 9.03
N CYS A 482 5.34 -18.94 9.44
CA CYS A 482 6.60 -19.66 9.65
C CYS A 482 7.42 -19.79 8.36
N LEU A 483 6.78 -20.09 7.23
CA LEU A 483 7.45 -20.11 5.92
C LEU A 483 8.04 -18.74 5.57
N PHE A 484 7.29 -17.67 5.81
CA PHE A 484 7.79 -16.32 5.62
C PHE A 484 8.96 -15.96 6.53
N ARG A 485 8.94 -16.40 7.79
CA ARG A 485 10.06 -16.23 8.75
C ARG A 485 11.30 -17.03 8.35
N LYS A 486 11.14 -18.15 7.65
CA LYS A 486 12.23 -18.91 7.01
C LYS A 486 12.79 -18.25 5.74
N GLY A 487 12.28 -17.08 5.35
CA GLY A 487 12.80 -16.32 4.21
C GLY A 487 12.18 -16.69 2.86
N LEU A 488 11.13 -17.52 2.82
CA LEU A 488 10.42 -17.79 1.57
C LEU A 488 9.75 -16.52 1.04
N SER A 489 9.77 -16.37 -0.29
CA SER A 489 9.12 -15.25 -0.97
C SER A 489 7.60 -15.44 -1.00
N PRO A 490 6.82 -14.35 -1.11
CA PRO A 490 5.36 -14.40 -1.32
C PRO A 490 4.96 -15.39 -2.41
N ASN A 491 5.68 -15.35 -3.54
CA ASN A 491 5.49 -16.24 -4.68
C ASN A 491 5.57 -17.73 -4.30
N LYS A 492 6.56 -18.12 -3.49
CA LYS A 492 6.74 -19.52 -3.06
C LYS A 492 5.64 -19.95 -2.09
N VAL A 493 5.28 -19.09 -1.13
CA VAL A 493 4.24 -19.41 -0.14
C VAL A 493 2.87 -19.55 -0.81
N ILE A 494 2.57 -18.71 -1.80
CA ILE A 494 1.34 -18.85 -2.59
C ILE A 494 1.35 -20.16 -3.39
N GLY A 495 2.46 -20.51 -4.04
CA GLY A 495 2.60 -21.80 -4.72
C GLY A 495 2.38 -22.99 -3.79
N ILE A 496 2.89 -22.93 -2.56
CA ILE A 496 2.64 -23.94 -1.52
C ILE A 496 1.16 -24.00 -1.15
N ALA A 497 0.48 -22.86 -0.97
CA ALA A 497 -0.95 -22.84 -0.69
C ALA A 497 -1.79 -23.47 -1.82
N VAL A 498 -1.39 -23.24 -3.08
CA VAL A 498 -2.01 -23.87 -4.26
C VAL A 498 -1.84 -25.39 -4.25
N LEU A 499 -0.60 -25.87 -4.07
CA LEU A 499 -0.33 -27.30 -3.98
C LEU A 499 -1.07 -27.95 -2.81
N PHE A 500 -1.10 -27.27 -1.66
CA PHE A 500 -1.81 -27.74 -0.47
C PHE A 500 -3.32 -27.90 -0.73
N GLY A 501 -3.96 -26.92 -1.38
CA GLY A 501 -5.37 -27.00 -1.76
C GLY A 501 -5.66 -28.18 -2.70
N ILE A 502 -4.82 -28.38 -3.71
CA ILE A 502 -4.97 -29.50 -4.67
C ILE A 502 -4.79 -30.86 -3.98
N VAL A 503 -3.75 -31.02 -3.16
CA VAL A 503 -3.43 -32.29 -2.49
C VAL A 503 -4.52 -32.66 -1.49
N LEU A 504 -5.00 -31.71 -0.68
CA LEU A 504 -6.06 -31.99 0.29
C LEU A 504 -7.37 -32.39 -0.37
N LYS A 505 -7.67 -31.80 -1.54
CA LYS A 505 -8.84 -32.19 -2.30
C LYS A 505 -8.72 -33.62 -2.83
N TYR A 506 -7.56 -33.92 -3.41
CA TYR A 506 -7.26 -35.24 -3.94
C TYR A 506 -7.36 -36.33 -2.85
N LEU A 507 -6.87 -36.03 -1.65
CA LEU A 507 -6.95 -36.92 -0.48
C LEU A 507 -8.34 -36.98 0.18
N LYS A 508 -9.32 -36.21 -0.32
CA LYS A 508 -10.68 -36.09 0.24
C LYS A 508 -10.70 -35.70 1.74
N VAL A 509 -9.67 -34.98 2.19
CA VAL A 509 -9.59 -34.41 3.54
C VAL A 509 -10.43 -33.12 3.62
N LEU A 510 -10.66 -32.50 2.45
CA LEU A 510 -11.33 -31.21 2.24
C LEU A 510 -12.32 -31.23 1.07
#